data_AF-A0AAW9SAL2-F1
#
_entry.id   AF-A0AAW9SAL2-F1
#
_cell.length_a   1.000
_cell.length_b   1.000
_cell.length_c   1.000
_cell.angle_alpha   90.00
_cell.angle_beta   90.00
_cell.angle_gamma   90.00
#
_symmetry.space_group_name_H-M   'P 1'
#
loop_
_entity.id
_entity.type
_entity.pdbx_description
1 polymer ?
#
loop_
_entity_poly.entity_id
_entity_poly.type
_entity_poly.pdbx_seq_one_letter_code
_entity_poly.pdbx_strand_id
1 'polypeptide(L)'
;MKNLNFTYTKYLVIPFLAVLFFSCEEKDFGLVLNVDNEYTFTISDDGVYEESKYITREEIMEQINREDVSNIDDVNIESIAIKIVPKEGNLASKVNIGGSLVDMNNQSTALYASREVAFDDYKDFTPLTSLERAGILLLTEKVKGYINATDDASLSITTFGTSVPEGERIELDVIVRVRLTVKYTESLNVPNFMGNE
;
A
#
# COMPACT_ATOMS: atom_id res chain seq x y z
N MET A 1 -16.99 59.16 70.38
CA MET A 1 -15.90 58.61 69.55
C MET A 1 -16.32 57.22 69.08
N LYS A 2 -16.35 57.06 67.75
CA LYS A 2 -16.16 55.85 66.90
C LYS A 2 -15.61 54.60 67.64
N ASN A 3 -16.00 53.35 67.39
CA ASN A 3 -16.47 52.66 66.18
C ASN A 3 -17.14 51.32 66.58
N LEU A 4 -18.15 50.90 65.82
CA LEU A 4 -18.56 49.50 65.73
C LEU A 4 -17.43 48.70 65.07
N ASN A 5 -17.04 47.57 65.64
CA ASN A 5 -16.26 46.56 64.95
C ASN A 5 -17.11 45.31 64.76
N PHE A 6 -17.66 45.19 63.55
CA PHE A 6 -18.05 43.90 62.98
C PHE A 6 -16.77 43.09 62.75
N THR A 7 -16.70 41.86 63.25
CA THR A 7 -15.66 40.92 62.82
C THR A 7 -16.34 39.66 62.33
N TYR A 8 -16.21 39.47 61.02
CA TYR A 8 -16.85 38.46 60.20
C TYR A 8 -16.39 37.05 60.57
N THR A 9 -17.36 36.17 60.73
CA THR A 9 -17.22 34.71 60.73
C THR A 9 -16.45 34.29 59.47
N LYS A 10 -15.25 33.70 59.65
CA LYS A 10 -14.45 33.16 58.54
C LYS A 10 -15.19 31.96 57.96
N TYR A 11 -15.86 32.15 56.83
CA TYR A 11 -16.34 31.06 55.99
C TYR A 11 -15.13 30.33 55.41
N LEU A 12 -14.99 29.07 55.78
CA LEU A 12 -14.08 28.10 55.17
C LEU A 12 -14.61 27.83 53.75
N VAL A 13 -14.09 28.56 52.77
CA VAL A 13 -14.32 28.26 51.35
C VAL A 13 -13.51 27.02 51.03
N ILE A 14 -14.16 25.85 51.05
CA ILE A 14 -13.61 24.64 50.43
C ILE A 14 -13.62 24.91 48.92
N PRO A 15 -12.46 25.00 48.24
CA PRO A 15 -12.48 24.93 46.80
C PRO A 15 -12.98 23.53 46.45
N PHE A 16 -14.20 23.47 45.90
CA PHE A 16 -14.73 22.28 45.27
C PHE A 16 -13.78 21.98 44.11
N LEU A 17 -12.78 21.13 44.38
CA LEU A 17 -11.92 20.54 43.38
C LEU A 17 -12.85 19.70 42.52
N ALA A 18 -13.40 20.31 41.48
CA ALA A 18 -14.04 19.62 40.39
C ALA A 18 -12.93 18.78 39.74
N VAL A 19 -12.71 17.60 40.31
CA VAL A 19 -12.13 16.47 39.60
C VAL A 19 -13.14 16.16 38.51
N LEU A 20 -13.07 16.93 37.42
CA LEU A 20 -13.57 16.49 36.14
C LEU A 20 -12.74 15.25 35.84
N PHE A 21 -13.29 14.10 36.21
CA PHE A 21 -12.91 12.83 35.63
C PHE A 21 -13.15 12.98 34.13
N PHE A 22 -12.19 13.55 33.42
CA PHE A 22 -11.98 13.30 32.00
C PHE A 22 -11.60 11.82 31.92
N SER A 23 -12.60 10.95 32.08
CA SER A 23 -12.50 9.58 31.66
C SER A 23 -12.42 9.66 30.14
N CYS A 24 -11.20 9.58 29.61
CA CYS A 24 -11.03 9.22 28.21
C CYS A 24 -11.60 7.81 28.05
N GLU A 25 -12.53 7.67 27.11
CA GLU A 25 -12.93 6.36 26.63
C GLU A 25 -12.04 6.03 25.44
N GLU A 26 -11.50 4.82 25.42
CA GLU A 26 -10.78 4.31 24.26
C GLU A 26 -11.82 3.81 23.25
N LYS A 27 -11.85 4.41 22.07
CA LYS A 27 -12.79 4.06 21.00
C LYS A 27 -12.03 3.64 19.75
N ASP A 28 -12.46 2.53 19.18
CA ASP A 28 -11.90 1.98 17.96
C ASP A 28 -12.51 2.64 16.72
N PHE A 29 -11.65 3.10 15.81
CA PHE A 29 -12.02 3.67 14.53
C PHE A 29 -11.45 2.82 13.40
N GLY A 30 -12.31 2.34 12.50
CA GLY A 30 -11.89 1.68 11.27
C GLY A 30 -11.46 2.70 10.22
N LEU A 31 -10.20 2.65 9.81
CA LEU A 31 -9.56 3.53 8.85
C LEU A 31 -9.12 2.76 7.61
N VAL A 32 -8.95 3.49 6.51
CA VAL A 32 -8.62 2.94 5.20
C VAL A 32 -7.48 3.76 4.60
N LEU A 33 -6.35 3.10 4.35
CA LEU A 33 -5.18 3.68 3.68
C LEU A 33 -5.07 3.12 2.26
N ASN A 34 -4.89 4.00 1.28
CA ASN A 34 -4.59 3.61 -0.09
C ASN A 34 -3.09 3.79 -0.36
N VAL A 35 -2.47 2.75 -0.90
CA VAL A 35 -1.04 2.65 -1.19
C VAL A 35 -0.90 2.41 -2.68
N ASP A 36 -0.11 3.25 -3.35
CA ASP A 36 0.12 3.24 -4.79
C ASP A 36 1.62 3.07 -5.03
N ASN A 37 2.03 1.86 -5.46
CA ASN A 37 3.43 1.54 -5.76
C ASN A 37 3.65 1.41 -7.27
N GLU A 38 4.74 1.96 -7.77
CA GLU A 38 5.14 1.86 -9.17
C GLU A 38 6.51 1.17 -9.31
N TYR A 39 6.55 0.16 -10.17
CA TYR A 39 7.75 -0.61 -10.47
C TYR A 39 8.12 -0.43 -11.94
N THR A 40 9.19 0.32 -12.20
CA THR A 40 9.71 0.54 -13.56
C THR A 40 10.74 -0.50 -13.93
N PHE A 41 10.50 -1.29 -14.97
CA PHE A 41 11.42 -2.26 -15.54
C PHE A 41 11.99 -1.69 -16.85
N THR A 42 13.29 -1.45 -16.86
CA THR A 42 14.01 -0.98 -18.05
C THR A 42 14.48 -2.20 -18.84
N ILE A 43 13.93 -2.40 -20.03
CA ILE A 43 14.25 -3.55 -20.90
C ILE A 43 15.07 -3.07 -22.10
N SER A 44 16.17 -3.77 -22.35
CA SER A 44 17.10 -3.54 -23.46
C SER A 44 17.63 -4.91 -23.90
N ASP A 45 16.85 -5.58 -24.75
CA ASP A 45 17.09 -6.97 -25.15
C ASP A 45 16.70 -7.23 -26.62
N ASP A 46 17.22 -8.31 -27.17
CA ASP A 46 16.87 -8.79 -28.51
C ASP A 46 15.87 -9.95 -28.42
N GLY A 47 14.63 -9.74 -28.86
CA GLY A 47 13.65 -10.81 -29.01
C GLY A 47 12.90 -11.21 -27.73
N VAL A 48 13.60 -11.53 -26.65
CA VAL A 48 13.03 -12.08 -25.41
C VAL A 48 13.64 -11.37 -24.21
N TYR A 49 12.82 -11.08 -23.20
CA TYR A 49 13.29 -10.48 -21.94
C TYR A 49 12.64 -11.14 -20.73
N GLU A 50 13.35 -11.05 -19.60
CA GLU A 50 12.85 -11.39 -18.28
C GLU A 50 13.54 -10.50 -17.25
N GLU A 51 12.79 -9.62 -16.61
CA GLU A 51 13.31 -8.61 -15.69
C GLU A 51 12.58 -8.69 -14.35
N SER A 52 13.34 -8.59 -13.27
CA SER A 52 12.85 -8.80 -11.91
C SER A 52 13.20 -7.65 -11.00
N LYS A 53 12.23 -7.24 -10.16
CA LYS A 53 12.43 -6.27 -9.08
C LYS A 53 11.97 -6.85 -7.77
N TYR A 54 12.68 -6.55 -6.70
CA TYR A 54 12.27 -6.92 -5.36
C TYR A 54 11.31 -5.87 -4.81
N ILE A 55 10.26 -6.36 -4.15
CA ILE A 55 9.45 -5.61 -3.21
C ILE A 55 10.03 -5.91 -1.84
N THR A 56 10.43 -4.87 -1.10
CA THR A 56 10.86 -5.04 0.29
C THR A 56 9.79 -4.58 1.27
N ARG A 57 9.95 -5.03 2.51
CA ARG A 57 9.14 -4.55 3.62
C ARG A 57 9.29 -3.03 3.79
N GLU A 58 10.53 -2.52 3.73
CA GLU A 58 10.79 -1.09 3.92
C GLU A 58 10.02 -0.23 2.92
N GLU A 59 10.02 -0.61 1.64
CA GLU A 59 9.29 0.11 0.57
C GLU A 59 7.79 0.19 0.84
N ILE A 60 7.18 -0.93 1.26
CA ILE A 60 5.76 -0.96 1.61
C ILE A 60 5.47 -0.13 2.87
N MET A 61 6.35 -0.24 3.88
CA MET A 61 6.16 0.45 5.15
C MET A 61 6.46 1.95 5.09
N GLU A 62 7.26 2.42 4.12
CA GLU A 62 7.45 3.87 3.89
C GLU A 62 6.15 4.55 3.47
N GLN A 63 5.29 3.82 2.73
CA GLN A 63 3.97 4.32 2.32
C GLN A 63 2.90 4.18 3.42
N ILE A 64 3.12 3.29 4.38
CA ILE A 64 2.20 3.01 5.48
C ILE A 64 2.78 3.67 6.74
N ASN A 65 2.40 4.92 7.00
CA ASN A 65 2.87 5.69 8.14
C ASN A 65 2.67 4.89 9.45
N ARG A 66 3.78 4.50 10.08
CA ARG A 66 3.82 3.49 11.15
C ARG A 66 3.13 3.91 12.45
N GLU A 67 2.98 5.21 12.66
CA GLU A 67 2.36 5.76 13.87
C GLU A 67 0.83 5.57 13.88
N ASP A 68 0.24 5.31 12.72
CA ASP A 68 -1.21 5.27 12.52
C ASP A 68 -1.77 3.83 12.56
N VAL A 69 -0.95 2.79 12.42
CA VAL A 69 -1.49 1.43 12.20
C VAL A 69 -1.31 0.55 13.43
N SER A 70 -2.32 0.53 14.32
CA SER A 70 -2.27 -0.30 15.53
C SER A 70 -2.92 -1.69 15.39
N ASN A 71 -3.82 -1.95 14.43
CA ASN A 71 -4.36 -3.29 14.17
C ASN A 71 -4.85 -3.41 12.72
N ILE A 72 -4.27 -4.29 11.89
CA ILE A 72 -4.77 -4.50 10.52
C ILE A 72 -5.92 -5.49 10.50
N ASP A 73 -7.01 -5.06 9.88
CA ASP A 73 -8.20 -5.87 9.63
C ASP A 73 -8.10 -6.58 8.28
N ASP A 74 -7.64 -5.87 7.24
CA ASP A 74 -7.57 -6.43 5.90
C ASP A 74 -6.59 -5.70 4.97
N VAL A 75 -6.13 -6.40 3.94
CA VAL A 75 -5.37 -5.84 2.83
C VAL A 75 -6.01 -6.34 1.55
N ASN A 76 -6.28 -5.44 0.61
CA ASN A 76 -6.89 -5.75 -0.66
C ASN A 76 -6.09 -5.15 -1.81
N ILE A 77 -5.74 -5.94 -2.82
CA ILE A 77 -5.19 -5.42 -4.07
C ILE A 77 -6.34 -4.93 -4.93
N GLU A 78 -6.46 -3.62 -5.12
CA GLU A 78 -7.56 -3.03 -5.88
C GLU A 78 -7.35 -3.16 -7.38
N SER A 79 -6.13 -2.90 -7.84
CA SER A 79 -5.82 -2.99 -9.26
C SER A 79 -4.33 -3.15 -9.50
N ILE A 80 -4.01 -3.74 -10.64
CA ILE A 80 -2.67 -3.71 -11.22
C ILE A 80 -2.82 -3.10 -12.60
N ALA A 81 -2.05 -2.06 -12.89
CA ALA A 81 -2.06 -1.37 -14.16
C ALA A 81 -0.66 -1.37 -14.77
N ILE A 82 -0.59 -1.40 -16.10
CA ILE A 82 0.67 -1.34 -16.83
C ILE A 82 0.68 -0.09 -17.71
N LYS A 83 1.83 0.55 -17.78
CA LYS A 83 2.18 1.54 -18.79
C LYS A 83 3.44 1.07 -19.52
N ILE A 84 3.49 1.21 -20.84
CA ILE A 84 4.63 0.85 -21.67
C ILE A 84 5.14 2.09 -22.36
N VAL A 85 6.44 2.34 -22.25
CA VAL A 85 7.11 3.50 -22.86
C VAL A 85 8.23 2.99 -23.76
N PRO A 86 7.99 2.86 -25.08
CA PRO A 86 9.04 2.57 -26.03
C PRO A 86 10.13 3.66 -25.99
N LYS A 87 11.39 3.25 -26.10
CA LYS A 87 12.56 4.12 -26.14
C LYS A 87 13.16 4.16 -27.53
N GLU A 88 14.09 5.09 -27.71
CA GLU A 88 14.92 5.16 -28.91
C GLU A 88 15.66 3.83 -29.11
N GLY A 89 15.61 3.30 -30.34
CA GLY A 89 16.21 2.01 -30.69
C GLY A 89 15.26 0.81 -30.62
N ASN A 90 14.02 0.98 -30.16
CA ASN A 90 13.02 -0.08 -30.18
C ASN A 90 12.58 -0.39 -31.62
N LEU A 91 12.66 -1.66 -32.03
CA LEU A 91 12.25 -2.13 -33.35
C LEU A 91 10.99 -2.98 -33.33
N ALA A 92 10.64 -3.56 -32.18
CA ALA A 92 9.39 -4.28 -31.99
C ALA A 92 8.17 -3.36 -32.26
N SER A 93 7.08 -3.90 -32.80
CA SER A 93 5.82 -3.16 -32.99
C SER A 93 4.83 -3.37 -31.84
N LYS A 94 4.95 -4.53 -31.20
CA LYS A 94 4.18 -4.97 -30.03
C LYS A 94 5.07 -5.85 -29.18
N VAL A 95 4.59 -6.21 -28.00
CA VAL A 95 5.26 -7.15 -27.10
C VAL A 95 4.25 -8.12 -26.51
N ASN A 96 4.63 -9.38 -26.33
CA ASN A 96 3.90 -10.28 -25.44
C ASN A 96 4.40 -10.04 -24.03
N ILE A 97 3.56 -9.56 -23.12
CA ILE A 97 3.94 -9.26 -21.74
C ILE A 97 3.19 -10.14 -20.76
N GLY A 98 3.92 -10.81 -19.88
CA GLY A 98 3.42 -11.55 -18.74
C GLY A 98 4.09 -11.09 -17.45
N GLY A 99 3.48 -11.42 -16.31
CA GLY A 99 4.02 -11.08 -15.01
C GLY A 99 3.81 -12.18 -13.99
N SER A 100 4.81 -12.37 -13.12
CA SER A 100 4.77 -13.33 -12.04
C SER A 100 5.37 -12.76 -10.76
N LEU A 101 5.10 -13.43 -9.66
CA LEU A 101 5.72 -13.21 -8.37
C LEU A 101 6.64 -14.38 -8.08
N VAL A 102 7.85 -14.10 -7.62
CA VAL A 102 8.83 -15.12 -7.23
C VAL A 102 9.13 -14.97 -5.75
N ASP A 103 8.86 -16.01 -4.97
CA ASP A 103 9.18 -16.06 -3.55
C ASP A 103 10.65 -16.45 -3.31
N MET A 104 11.10 -16.42 -2.05
CA MET A 104 12.47 -16.82 -1.70
C MET A 104 12.80 -18.30 -1.98
N ASN A 105 11.80 -19.15 -2.19
CA ASN A 105 11.99 -20.55 -2.56
C ASN A 105 12.10 -20.74 -4.07
N ASN A 106 12.20 -19.64 -4.83
CA ASN A 106 12.14 -19.61 -6.30
C ASN A 106 10.86 -20.21 -6.88
N GLN A 107 9.75 -20.19 -6.11
CA GLN A 107 8.46 -20.56 -6.64
C GLN A 107 7.86 -19.37 -7.38
N SER A 108 7.71 -19.53 -8.70
CA SER A 108 7.03 -18.55 -9.54
C SER A 108 5.52 -18.79 -9.50
N THR A 109 4.78 -17.74 -9.16
CA THR A 109 3.32 -17.70 -9.19
C THR A 109 2.89 -16.63 -10.18
N ALA A 110 2.15 -16.99 -11.21
CA ALA A 110 1.66 -16.02 -12.18
C ALA A 110 0.81 -14.94 -11.49
N LEU A 111 1.04 -13.68 -11.87
CA LEU A 111 0.30 -12.51 -11.42
C LEU A 111 -0.72 -12.07 -12.47
N TYR A 112 -0.34 -12.15 -13.73
CA TYR A 112 -1.22 -12.00 -14.89
C TYR A 112 -0.66 -12.79 -16.07
N ALA A 113 -1.55 -13.38 -16.86
CA ALA A 113 -1.18 -14.17 -18.02
C ALA A 113 -0.51 -13.32 -19.12
N SER A 114 0.40 -13.97 -19.88
CA SER A 114 1.05 -13.37 -21.04
C SER A 114 0.01 -12.97 -22.09
N ARG A 115 0.15 -11.75 -22.62
CA ARG A 115 -0.75 -11.19 -23.65
C ARG A 115 0.03 -10.30 -24.61
N GLU A 116 -0.40 -10.29 -25.87
CA GLU A 116 0.10 -9.34 -26.86
C GLU A 116 -0.44 -7.94 -26.55
N VAL A 117 0.43 -6.94 -26.52
CA VAL A 117 0.07 -5.53 -26.29
C VAL A 117 0.73 -4.63 -27.32
N ALA A 118 -0.08 -3.79 -27.96
CA ALA A 118 0.43 -2.69 -28.74
C ALA A 118 0.79 -1.52 -27.83
N PHE A 119 1.89 -0.83 -28.12
CA PHE A 119 2.40 0.22 -27.24
C PHE A 119 1.44 1.40 -27.10
N ASP A 120 0.73 1.75 -28.18
CA ASP A 120 -0.25 2.85 -28.18
C ASP A 120 -1.43 2.58 -27.22
N ASP A 121 -1.80 1.32 -27.04
CA ASP A 121 -2.88 0.92 -26.12
C ASP A 121 -2.46 1.05 -24.65
N TYR A 122 -1.15 1.06 -24.37
CA TYR A 122 -0.56 1.10 -23.02
C TYR A 122 0.31 2.35 -22.79
N LYS A 123 0.14 3.41 -23.58
CA LYS A 123 0.86 4.69 -23.39
C LYS A 123 0.56 5.35 -22.03
N ASP A 124 -0.63 5.08 -21.51
CA ASP A 124 -1.13 5.49 -20.20
C ASP A 124 -1.32 4.24 -19.33
N PHE A 125 -1.45 4.43 -18.01
CA PHE A 125 -1.72 3.33 -17.10
C PHE A 125 -3.04 2.64 -17.44
N THR A 126 -2.92 1.42 -17.95
CA THR A 126 -4.06 0.60 -18.36
C THR A 126 -4.25 -0.52 -17.36
N PRO A 127 -5.40 -0.58 -16.66
CA PRO A 127 -5.69 -1.65 -15.71
C PRO A 127 -5.72 -3.01 -16.41
N LEU A 128 -5.08 -3.99 -15.79
CA LEU A 128 -5.15 -5.38 -16.23
C LEU A 128 -6.50 -5.98 -15.82
N THR A 129 -7.21 -6.51 -16.81
CA THR A 129 -8.56 -7.07 -16.64
C THR A 129 -8.57 -8.54 -16.23
N SER A 130 -7.42 -9.22 -16.29
CA SER A 130 -7.33 -10.65 -15.95
C SER A 130 -6.08 -10.87 -15.12
N LEU A 131 -6.28 -10.87 -13.80
CA LEU A 131 -5.27 -11.13 -12.80
C LEU A 131 -5.42 -12.57 -12.31
N GLU A 132 -4.30 -13.22 -12.06
CA GLU A 132 -4.27 -14.58 -11.56
C GLU A 132 -4.51 -14.58 -10.05
N ARG A 133 -5.58 -15.24 -9.61
CA ARG A 133 -6.01 -15.25 -8.21
C ARG A 133 -4.91 -15.69 -7.25
N ALA A 134 -4.11 -16.69 -7.65
CA ALA A 134 -3.01 -17.19 -6.84
C ALA A 134 -1.93 -16.12 -6.60
N GLY A 135 -1.55 -15.37 -7.65
CA GLY A 135 -0.60 -14.26 -7.53
C GLY A 135 -1.14 -13.12 -6.67
N ILE A 136 -2.41 -12.76 -6.83
CA ILE A 136 -3.04 -11.72 -6.01
C ILE A 136 -3.10 -12.12 -4.53
N LEU A 137 -3.45 -13.37 -4.24
CA LEU A 137 -3.46 -13.88 -2.88
C LEU A 137 -2.04 -13.87 -2.28
N LEU A 138 -1.04 -14.33 -3.03
CA LEU A 138 0.36 -14.32 -2.58
C LEU A 138 0.84 -12.90 -2.25
N LEU A 139 0.58 -11.93 -3.13
CA LEU A 139 0.93 -10.53 -2.89
C LEU A 139 0.20 -9.96 -1.66
N THR A 140 -1.09 -10.28 -1.52
CA THR A 140 -1.91 -9.83 -0.38
C THR A 140 -1.36 -10.37 0.94
N GLU A 141 -1.10 -11.68 1.02
CA GLU A 141 -0.54 -12.31 2.22
C GLU A 141 0.87 -11.79 2.51
N LYS A 142 1.66 -11.51 1.48
CA LYS A 142 3.00 -10.93 1.65
C LYS A 142 2.95 -9.53 2.27
N VAL A 143 2.10 -8.66 1.75
CA VAL A 143 1.90 -7.31 2.30
C VAL A 143 1.34 -7.39 3.72
N LYS A 144 0.39 -8.28 4.00
CA LYS A 144 -0.09 -8.54 5.38
C LYS A 144 1.05 -8.95 6.30
N GLY A 145 1.91 -9.87 5.86
CA GLY A 145 3.07 -10.33 6.61
C GLY A 145 4.10 -9.22 6.88
N TYR A 146 4.36 -8.37 5.87
CA TYR A 146 5.20 -7.18 6.02
C TYR A 146 4.67 -6.25 7.07
N ILE A 147 3.37 -5.94 7.07
CA ILE A 147 2.86 -4.98 8.03
C ILE A 147 2.80 -5.57 9.44
N ASN A 148 2.34 -6.82 9.57
CA ASN A 148 2.22 -7.52 10.87
C ASN A 148 3.55 -7.96 11.49
N ALA A 149 4.68 -7.71 10.82
CA ALA A 149 5.99 -8.15 11.29
C ALA A 149 6.16 -9.68 11.44
N THR A 150 5.37 -10.45 10.69
CA THR A 150 5.45 -11.92 10.66
C THR A 150 6.24 -12.44 9.46
N ASP A 151 6.46 -11.59 8.46
CA ASP A 151 7.26 -11.86 7.27
C ASP A 151 8.12 -10.62 6.97
N ASP A 152 9.42 -10.81 6.76
CA ASP A 152 10.38 -9.79 6.35
C ASP A 152 11.13 -10.16 5.05
N ALA A 153 10.85 -11.34 4.50
CA ALA A 153 11.49 -11.86 3.31
C ALA A 153 11.07 -11.07 2.07
N SER A 154 12.00 -10.71 1.18
CA SER A 154 11.64 -10.03 -0.07
C SER A 154 10.79 -10.92 -0.98
N LEU A 155 9.90 -10.30 -1.75
CA LEU A 155 9.16 -10.93 -2.85
C LEU A 155 9.58 -10.25 -4.15
N SER A 156 9.81 -11.00 -5.22
CA SER A 156 10.12 -10.38 -6.51
C SER A 156 8.88 -10.30 -7.41
N ILE A 157 8.68 -9.15 -8.06
CA ILE A 157 7.83 -9.04 -9.26
C ILE A 157 8.73 -9.23 -10.47
N THR A 158 8.37 -10.19 -11.31
CA THR A 158 9.05 -10.45 -12.59
C THR A 158 8.12 -10.10 -13.74
N THR A 159 8.61 -9.32 -14.69
CA THR A 159 7.97 -9.10 -16.00
C THR A 159 8.76 -9.86 -17.04
N PHE A 160 8.08 -10.56 -17.95
CA PHE A 160 8.72 -11.34 -18.99
C PHE A 160 7.95 -11.23 -20.29
N GLY A 161 8.63 -11.44 -21.41
CA GLY A 161 7.98 -11.28 -22.69
C GLY A 161 8.83 -11.52 -23.91
N THR A 162 8.18 -11.41 -25.07
CA THR A 162 8.80 -11.55 -26.39
C THR A 162 8.37 -10.42 -27.32
N SER A 163 9.24 -10.03 -28.25
CA SER A 163 8.91 -9.04 -29.27
C SER A 163 7.95 -9.59 -30.32
N VAL A 164 7.23 -8.67 -30.95
CA VAL A 164 6.38 -8.93 -32.10
C VAL A 164 6.64 -7.84 -33.15
N PRO A 165 7.17 -8.17 -34.35
CA PRO A 165 7.61 -9.50 -34.81
C PRO A 165 8.70 -10.13 -33.94
N GLU A 166 8.75 -11.46 -33.91
CA GLU A 166 9.68 -12.22 -33.06
C GLU A 166 11.14 -11.92 -33.45
N GLY A 167 12.00 -11.77 -32.44
CA GLY A 167 13.44 -11.52 -32.61
C GLY A 167 13.81 -10.06 -32.82
N GLU A 168 12.84 -9.15 -32.93
CA GLU A 168 13.11 -7.71 -32.99
C GLU A 168 13.63 -7.17 -31.67
N ARG A 169 14.46 -6.12 -31.76
CA ARG A 169 15.01 -5.42 -30.59
C ARG A 169 13.91 -4.74 -29.78
N ILE A 170 13.97 -4.93 -28.48
CA ILE A 170 13.08 -4.34 -27.47
C ILE A 170 13.88 -3.30 -26.69
N GLU A 171 13.45 -2.05 -26.75
CA GLU A 171 13.96 -0.95 -25.91
C GLU A 171 12.77 -0.23 -25.30
N LEU A 172 12.41 -0.54 -24.06
CA LEU A 172 11.21 0.04 -23.45
C LEU A 172 11.29 0.07 -21.93
N ASP A 173 10.50 0.96 -21.32
CA ASP A 173 10.16 0.86 -19.91
C ASP A 173 8.76 0.24 -19.76
N VAL A 174 8.67 -0.84 -18.99
CA VAL A 174 7.39 -1.32 -18.45
C VAL A 174 7.23 -0.74 -17.06
N ILE A 175 6.18 0.01 -16.82
CA ILE A 175 5.86 0.53 -15.50
C ILE A 175 4.63 -0.21 -14.99
N VAL A 176 4.81 -1.02 -13.95
CA VAL A 176 3.72 -1.74 -13.28
C VAL A 176 3.30 -0.94 -12.06
N ARG A 177 2.05 -0.48 -12.02
CA ARG A 177 1.45 0.15 -10.85
C ARG A 177 0.59 -0.85 -10.11
N VAL A 178 0.85 -1.04 -8.83
CA VAL A 178 0.04 -1.83 -7.91
C VAL A 178 -0.66 -0.89 -6.96
N ARG A 179 -1.99 -0.89 -6.99
CA ARG A 179 -2.82 -0.18 -6.02
C ARG A 179 -3.38 -1.16 -5.00
N LEU A 180 -3.17 -0.86 -3.73
CA LEU A 180 -3.71 -1.65 -2.63
C LEU A 180 -4.33 -0.77 -1.57
N THR A 181 -5.26 -1.36 -0.83
CA THR A 181 -5.95 -0.75 0.28
C THR A 181 -5.69 -1.54 1.54
N VAL A 182 -5.28 -0.86 2.61
CA VAL A 182 -5.08 -1.42 3.94
C VAL A 182 -6.19 -0.89 4.84
N LYS A 183 -6.97 -1.80 5.43
CA LYS A 183 -7.95 -1.49 6.47
C LYS A 183 -7.32 -1.77 7.82
N TYR A 184 -7.39 -0.79 8.71
CA TYR A 184 -6.85 -0.91 10.04
C TYR A 184 -7.74 -0.21 11.07
N THR A 185 -7.63 -0.66 12.31
CA THR A 185 -8.32 -0.08 13.44
C THR A 185 -7.32 0.70 14.29
N GLU A 186 -7.66 1.94 14.62
CA GLU A 186 -6.98 2.76 15.62
C GLU A 186 -7.83 2.92 16.87
N SER A 187 -7.22 2.72 18.02
CA SER A 187 -7.83 3.01 19.31
C SER A 187 -7.49 4.44 19.72
N LEU A 188 -8.47 5.35 19.63
CA LEU A 188 -8.30 6.76 19.97
C LEU A 188 -8.97 7.07 21.31
N ASN A 189 -8.26 7.85 22.14
CA ASN A 189 -8.83 8.39 23.37
C ASN A 189 -9.80 9.52 23.04
N VAL A 190 -11.10 9.25 23.13
CA VAL A 190 -12.14 10.25 22.93
C VAL A 190 -12.66 10.78 24.28
N PRO A 191 -12.90 12.10 24.41
CA PRO A 191 -13.57 12.62 25.59
C PRO A 191 -15.00 12.07 25.67
N ASN A 192 -15.42 11.66 26.87
CA ASN A 192 -16.71 11.02 27.20
C ASN A 192 -18.00 11.77 26.76
N PHE A 193 -17.89 12.94 26.14
CA PHE A 193 -19.02 13.76 25.67
C PHE A 193 -19.51 13.40 24.26
N MET A 194 -18.84 12.49 23.54
CA MET A 194 -19.23 12.05 22.18
C MET A 194 -19.80 10.62 22.12
N GLY A 195 -20.00 9.96 23.28
CA GLY A 195 -20.34 8.54 23.38
C GLY A 195 -21.78 8.21 23.77
N ASN A 196 -22.76 9.01 23.37
CA ASN A 196 -24.18 8.64 23.51
C ASN A 196 -24.94 8.98 22.22
N GLU A 197 -24.83 8.12 21.21
CA GLU A 197 -25.93 7.67 20.35
C GLU A 197 -25.63 6.24 19.85
#